data_AF-A0A8J3HEV1-F1
#
_entry.id   AF-A0A8J3HEV1-F1
#
_cell.length_a   1.000
_cell.length_b   1.000
_cell.length_c   1.000
_cell.angle_alpha   90.00
_cell.angle_beta   90.00
_cell.angle_gamma   90.00
#
_symmetry.space_group_name_H-M   'P 1'
#
loop_
_entity.id
_entity.type
_entity.pdbx_description
1 polymer ?
#
loop_
_entity_poly.entity_id
_entity_poly.type
_entity_poly.pdbx_seq_one_letter_code
_entity_poly.pdbx_strand_id
1 'polypeptide(L)' 'MAGHSPERDFIDPVPESDLERAQDDTERDHQRHHEDTERLNDDDPRDPRNPPEPFSGSEH' A
#
# COMPACT_ATOMS: atom_id res chain seq x y z
N MET A 1 10.61 -30.09 -38.96
CA MET A 1 10.53 -28.84 -38.18
C MET A 1 10.63 -29.25 -36.71
N ALA A 2 11.73 -28.91 -36.03
CA ALA A 2 11.87 -29.19 -34.60
C ALA A 2 10.99 -28.19 -33.83
N GLY A 3 10.05 -28.69 -33.05
CA GLY A 3 9.25 -27.85 -32.16
C GLY A 3 10.14 -27.29 -31.06
N HIS A 4 10.22 -25.97 -30.97
CA HIS A 4 10.80 -25.30 -29.82
C HIS A 4 9.81 -25.48 -28.66
N SER A 5 10.04 -26.47 -27.80
CA SER A 5 9.43 -26.45 -26.46
C SER A 5 9.99 -25.23 -25.73
N PRO A 6 9.16 -24.44 -25.02
CA PRO A 6 9.68 -23.40 -24.17
C PRO A 6 10.60 -24.06 -23.15
N GLU A 7 11.87 -23.66 -23.13
CA GLU A 7 12.78 -24.03 -22.06
C GLU A 7 12.07 -23.60 -20.78
N ARG A 8 11.71 -24.58 -19.94
CA ARG A 8 11.19 -24.28 -18.61
C ARG A 8 12.35 -23.61 -17.89
N ASP A 9 12.33 -22.30 -17.83
CA ASP A 9 13.09 -21.55 -16.85
C ASP A 9 12.70 -22.15 -15.50
N PHE A 10 13.60 -22.94 -14.92
CA PHE A 10 13.46 -23.42 -13.57
C PHE A 10 13.52 -22.16 -12.71
N ILE A 11 12.34 -21.68 -12.29
CA ILE A 11 12.28 -20.58 -11.33
C ILE A 11 12.95 -21.13 -10.08
N ASP A 12 14.14 -20.63 -9.78
CA ASP A 12 14.82 -20.94 -8.53
C ASP A 12 13.85 -20.64 -7.39
N PRO A 13 13.70 -21.56 -6.41
CA PRO A 13 12.84 -21.29 -5.28
C PRO A 13 13.33 -20.01 -4.62
N VAL A 14 12.42 -19.04 -4.47
CA VAL A 14 12.71 -17.77 -3.80
C VAL A 14 13.30 -18.12 -2.44
N PRO A 15 14.53 -17.67 -2.13
CA PRO A 15 15.15 -18.00 -0.86
C PRO A 15 14.26 -17.47 0.27
N GLU A 16 14.12 -18.25 1.35
CA GLU A 16 13.24 -17.90 2.47
C GLU A 16 13.50 -16.49 3.00
N SER A 17 14.76 -16.02 2.94
CA SER A 17 15.18 -14.68 3.32
C SER A 17 14.58 -13.55 2.47
N ASP A 18 14.31 -13.78 1.18
CA ASP A 18 13.64 -12.79 0.32
C ASP A 18 12.15 -12.69 0.66
N LEU A 19 11.53 -13.80 1.10
CA LEU A 19 10.15 -13.82 1.59
C LEU A 19 10.04 -13.12 2.94
N GLU A 20 10.97 -13.38 3.86
CA GLU A 20 11.04 -12.69 5.17
C GLU A 20 11.22 -11.18 4.97
N ARG A 21 12.07 -10.76 4.03
CA ARG A 21 12.25 -9.35 3.69
C ARG A 21 10.99 -8.72 3.09
N ALA A 22 10.30 -9.42 2.19
CA ALA A 22 9.05 -8.93 1.61
C ALA A 22 7.94 -8.79 2.68
N GLN A 23 7.90 -9.70 3.66
CA GLN A 23 6.99 -9.62 4.80
C GLN A 23 7.29 -8.41 5.69
N ASP A 24 8.57 -8.16 6.01
CA ASP A 24 9.00 -6.99 6.79
C ASP A 24 8.67 -5.67 6.07
N ASP A 25 8.96 -5.57 4.78
CA ASP A 25 8.64 -4.37 3.98
C ASP A 25 7.12 -4.11 3.94
N THR A 26 6.32 -5.18 3.85
CA THR A 26 4.86 -5.12 3.90
C THR A 26 4.40 -4.66 5.28
N GLU A 27 4.92 -5.23 6.36
CA GLU A 27 4.58 -4.84 7.72
C GLU A 27 4.95 -3.37 8.00
N ARG A 28 6.11 -2.92 7.53
CA ARG A 28 6.53 -1.51 7.62
C ARG A 28 5.60 -0.58 6.85
N ASP A 29 5.09 -1.01 5.70
CA ASP A 29 4.10 -0.26 4.93
C ASP A 29 2.75 -0.18 5.65
N HIS A 30 2.28 -1.29 6.19
CA HIS A 30 1.08 -1.34 7.03
C HIS A 30 1.19 -0.42 8.25
N GLN A 31 2.35 -0.36 8.91
CA GLN A 31 2.58 0.55 10.04
C GLN A 31 2.45 2.03 9.63
N ARG A 32 3.03 2.42 8.48
CA ARG A 32 2.88 3.78 7.94
C ARG A 32 1.43 4.09 7.57
N HIS A 33 0.76 3.14 6.92
CA HIS A 33 -0.65 3.27 6.57
C HIS A 33 -1.54 3.39 7.81
N HIS A 34 -1.24 2.65 8.87
CA HIS A 34 -1.96 2.75 10.14
C HIS A 34 -1.79 4.13 10.77
N GLU A 35 -0.56 4.65 10.85
CA GLU A 35 -0.30 6.00 11.37
C GLU A 35 -1.03 7.08 10.54
N ASP A 36 -0.98 7.00 9.21
CA ASP A 36 -1.67 7.94 8.33
C ASP A 36 -3.19 7.85 8.49
N THR A 37 -3.71 6.63 8.62
CA THR A 37 -5.13 6.38 8.86
C THR A 37 -5.56 6.90 10.23
N GLU A 38 -4.77 6.72 11.29
CA GLU A 38 -5.06 7.28 12.61
C GLU A 38 -5.10 8.82 12.55
N ARG A 39 -4.15 9.46 11.87
CA ARG A 39 -4.11 10.92 11.71
C ARG A 39 -5.28 11.50 10.92
N LEU A 40 -5.87 10.71 10.02
CA LEU A 40 -7.09 11.08 9.28
C LEU A 40 -8.37 10.75 10.06
N ASN A 41 -8.36 9.71 10.90
CA ASN A 41 -9.48 9.36 11.78
C ASN A 41 -9.54 10.25 13.04
N ASP A 42 -8.43 10.89 13.41
CA ASP A 42 -8.40 12.13 14.20
C ASP A 42 -9.01 13.28 13.37
N ASP A 43 -10.25 13.07 12.92
CA ASP A 43 -11.16 14.03 12.30
C ASP A 43 -11.60 15.04 13.39
N ASP A 44 -10.63 15.61 14.12
CA ASP A 44 -10.85 16.75 14.98
C ASP A 44 -11.19 17.91 14.04
N PRO A 45 -12.40 18.48 14.13
CA PRO A 45 -12.81 19.59 13.25
C PRO A 45 -11.99 20.87 13.48
N ARG A 46 -11.05 20.85 14.46
CA ARG A 46 -10.09 21.91 14.75
C ARG A 46 -8.65 21.50 14.40
N ASP A 47 -8.39 20.29 13.87
CA ASP A 47 -7.07 19.94 13.33
C ASP A 47 -6.82 20.79 12.07
N PRO A 48 -5.78 21.65 12.07
CA PRO A 48 -5.48 22.53 10.95
C PRO A 48 -5.05 21.80 9.67
N ARG A 49 -4.83 20.48 9.73
CA ARG A 49 -4.47 19.62 8.59
C ARG A 49 -5.69 18.99 7.92
N ASN A 50 -6.85 19.00 8.58
CA ASN A 50 -8.08 18.46 8.01
C ASN A 50 -8.63 19.45 6.96
N PRO A 51 -8.98 18.99 5.76
CA PRO A 51 -9.58 19.85 4.76
C PRO A 51 -10.91 20.40 5.32
N PRO A 52 -11.20 21.70 5.15
CA PRO A 52 -12.47 22.24 5.58
C PRO A 52 -13.61 21.52 4.86
N GLU A 53 -14.74 21.30 5.55
CA GLU A 53 -15.93 20.74 4.91
C GLU A 53 -16.28 21.56 3.65
N PRO A 54 -16.63 20.90 2.53
CA PRO A 54 -17.02 21.61 1.33
C PRO A 54 -18.27 22.45 1.65
N PHE A 55 -18.18 23.76 1.43
CA PHE A 55 -19.33 24.67 1.55
C PHE A 55 -20.46 24.16 0.65
N SER A 56 -21.49 23.56 1.24
CA SER A 56 -22.69 23.05 0.54
C SER A 56 -23.65 24.19 0.15
N GLY A 57 -23.11 25.33 -0.28
CA GLY A 57 -23.84 26.53 -0.66
C GLY A 57 -24.21 26.56 -2.13
N SER A 58 -24.92 25.53 -2.62
CA SER A 58 -25.60 25.60 -3.92
C SER A 58 -26.89 26.41 -3.79
N GLU A 59 -26.76 27.73 -3.73
CA GLU A 59 -27.86 28.65 -4.06
C GLU A 59 -27.39 29.55 -5.21
N HIS A 60 -27.55 29.07 -6.45
CA HIS A 60 -27.55 29.86 -7.67
C HIS A 60 -28.39 29.17 -8.74
#